data_AF-A0A0F3INJ8-F1
#
_entry.id   AF-A0A0F3INJ8-F1
#
_cell.length_a   1.000
_cell.length_b   1.000
_cell.length_c   1.000
_cell.angle_alpha   90.00
_cell.angle_beta   90.00
_cell.angle_gamma   90.00
#
_symmetry.space_group_name_H-M   'P 1'
#
loop_
_entity.id
_entity.type
_entity.pdbx_description
1 polymer ?
#
loop_
_entity_poly.entity_id
_entity_poly.type
_entity_poly.pdbx_seq_one_letter_code
_entity_poly.pdbx_strand_id
1 'polypeptide(L)' 'MARNEMPTPPCMECNKTARWLCMECIYEHDESGFLCNEHADSHEHDEYGEPIELVNSPRMGMCGYEGPAETPY' A
#
# COMPACT_ATOMS: atom_id res chain seq x y z
N MET A 1 -12.27 -3.98 19.16
CA MET A 1 -12.29 -4.36 17.72
C MET A 1 -11.23 -3.53 17.04
N ALA A 2 -10.21 -4.17 16.44
CA ALA A 2 -9.17 -3.43 15.72
C ALA A 2 -9.79 -2.85 14.43
N ARG A 3 -9.89 -1.53 14.36
CA ARG A 3 -10.39 -0.78 13.20
C ARG A 3 -9.15 -0.32 12.44
N ASN A 4 -8.65 -1.17 11.55
CA ASN A 4 -7.58 -0.80 10.64
C ASN A 4 -8.23 -0.11 9.43
N GLU A 5 -7.96 1.17 9.26
CA GLU A 5 -8.36 1.90 8.06
C GLU A 5 -7.31 1.62 6.99
N MET A 6 -7.77 1.11 5.84
CA MET A 6 -6.87 0.83 4.73
C MET A 6 -6.34 2.17 4.19
N PRO A 7 -5.02 2.38 4.10
CA PRO A 7 -4.48 3.55 3.42
C PRO A 7 -4.85 3.50 1.94
N THR A 8 -5.30 4.63 1.39
CA THR A 8 -5.58 4.81 -0.03
C THR A 8 -4.53 5.71 -0.68
N PRO A 9 -3.32 5.20 -0.96
CA PRO A 9 -2.27 6.00 -1.58
C PRO A 9 -2.66 6.37 -3.02
N PRO A 10 -2.19 7.53 -3.53
CA PRO A 10 -2.33 7.88 -4.93
C PRO A 10 -1.43 6.99 -5.80
N CYS A 11 -1.91 6.67 -7.00
CA CYS A 11 -1.11 6.06 -8.05
C CYS A 11 -0.03 7.03 -8.51
N MET A 12 1.20 6.54 -8.69
CA MET A 12 2.33 7.36 -9.11
C MET A 12 2.18 7.98 -10.52
N GLU A 13 1.42 7.36 -11.42
CA GLU A 13 1.26 7.84 -12.80
C GLU A 13 0.08 8.79 -13.00
N CYS A 14 -1.08 8.45 -12.43
CA CYS A 14 -2.33 9.18 -12.70
C CYS A 14 -3.00 9.79 -11.46
N ASN A 15 -2.39 9.64 -10.28
CA ASN A 15 -2.87 10.17 -9.01
C ASN A 15 -4.25 9.64 -8.55
N LYS A 16 -4.86 8.68 -9.27
CA LYS A 16 -6.08 7.96 -8.84
C LYS A 16 -5.76 7.04 -7.66
N THR A 17 -6.79 6.53 -6.98
CA THR A 17 -6.60 5.57 -5.89
C THR A 17 -5.86 4.31 -6.37
N ALA A 18 -4.71 4.05 -5.77
CA ALA A 18 -3.94 2.84 -6.05
C ALA A 18 -4.57 1.63 -5.35
N ARG A 19 -4.41 0.46 -5.99
CA ARG A 19 -4.82 -0.85 -5.45
C ARG A 19 -3.70 -1.88 -5.51
N TRP A 20 -2.62 -1.58 -6.23
CA TRP A 20 -1.53 -2.49 -6.47
C TRP A 20 -0.22 -1.87 -6.04
N LEU A 21 0.73 -2.73 -5.71
CA LEU A 21 2.08 -2.38 -5.34
C LEU A 21 3.05 -3.18 -6.21
N CYS A 22 3.88 -2.49 -6.99
CA CYS A 22 5.00 -3.12 -7.68
C CYS A 22 6.25 -3.07 -6.79
N MET A 23 6.87 -4.23 -6.54
CA MET A 23 8.10 -4.30 -5.74
C MET A 23 9.33 -3.81 -6.51
N GLU A 24 9.36 -4.02 -7.83
CA GLU A 24 10.46 -3.56 -8.69
C GLU A 24 10.59 -2.03 -8.67
N CYS A 25 9.47 -1.31 -8.80
CA CYS A 25 9.45 0.15 -8.65
C CYS A 25 10.06 0.62 -7.31
N ILE A 26 9.80 -0.10 -6.21
CA ILE A 26 10.28 0.28 -4.89
C ILE A 26 11.77 0.00 -4.74
N TYR A 27 12.24 -1.16 -5.20
CA TYR A 27 13.61 -1.62 -4.95
C TYR A 27 14.60 -1.16 -6.01
N GLU A 28 14.21 -1.16 -7.28
CA GLU A 28 15.09 -0.87 -8.42
C GLU A 28 14.99 0.58 -8.88
N HIS A 29 13.79 1.17 -8.82
CA HIS A 29 13.55 2.52 -9.32
C HIS A 29 13.47 3.60 -8.24
N ASP A 30 13.50 3.23 -6.95
CA ASP A 30 13.31 4.14 -5.79
C ASP A 30 12.02 4.98 -5.90
N GLU A 31 10.99 4.40 -6.53
CA GLU A 31 9.68 4.99 -6.72
C GLU A 31 8.68 4.46 -5.69
N SER A 32 7.50 5.10 -5.60
CA SER A 32 6.50 4.66 -4.63
C SER A 32 5.94 3.24 -4.89
N GLY A 33 5.96 2.81 -6.16
CA GLY A 33 5.40 1.52 -6.60
C GLY A 33 3.88 1.40 -6.54
N PHE A 34 3.15 2.45 -6.16
CA PHE A 34 1.69 2.42 -6.06
C PHE A 34 1.02 2.59 -7.43
N LEU A 35 0.24 1.58 -7.84
CA LEU A 35 -0.42 1.53 -9.15
C LEU A 35 -1.94 1.36 -9.01
N CYS A 36 -2.70 2.02 -9.88
CA CYS A 36 -4.13 1.73 -10.04
C CYS A 36 -4.31 0.49 -10.93
N ASN A 37 -5.54 -0.06 -11.03
CA ASN A 37 -5.80 -1.24 -11.86
C ASN A 37 -5.35 -1.06 -13.31
N GLU A 38 -5.54 0.14 -13.89
CA GLU A 38 -5.17 0.40 -15.28
C GLU A 38 -3.66 0.31 -15.49
N HIS A 39 -2.88 0.97 -14.63
CA HIS A 39 -1.42 0.95 -14.76
C HIS A 39 -0.82 -0.38 -14.32
N ALA A 40 -1.42 -1.10 -13.37
CA ALA A 40 -0.96 -2.41 -12.95
C ALA A 40 -1.11 -3.47 -14.07
N ASP A 41 -2.17 -3.39 -14.88
CA ASP A 41 -2.41 -4.32 -16.00
C ASP A 41 -1.44 -4.08 -17.16
N SER A 42 -1.04 -2.82 -17.38
CA SER A 42 -0.04 -2.44 -18.39
C SER A 42 1.39 -2.36 -17.86
N HIS A 43 1.64 -2.73 -16.60
CA HIS A 43 2.96 -2.57 -15.98
C HIS A 43 3.89 -3.72 -16.37
N GLU A 44 4.97 -3.42 -17.07
CA GLU A 44 5.86 -4.42 -17.66
C GLU A 44 7.05 -4.77 -16.73
N HIS A 45 6.78 -5.05 -15.45
CA HIS A 45 7.79 -5.50 -14.47
C HIS A 45 7.55 -6.95 -14.07
N ASP A 46 8.59 -7.77 -14.13
CA ASP A 46 8.52 -9.23 -13.92
C ASP A 46 9.65 -9.74 -13.00
N GLU A 47 10.65 -8.92 -12.68
CA GLU A 47 11.83 -9.36 -11.91
C GLU A 47 11.46 -9.77 -10.48
N TYR A 48 10.39 -9.16 -9.95
CA TYR A 48 9.78 -9.48 -8.65
C TYR A 48 8.39 -10.13 -8.77
N GLY A 49 8.01 -10.53 -9.98
CA GLY A 49 6.69 -11.04 -10.32
C GLY A 49 5.63 -9.95 -10.48
N GLU A 50 4.38 -10.38 -10.64
CA GLU A 50 3.23 -9.51 -10.88
C GLU A 50 2.99 -8.53 -9.71
N PRO A 51 2.43 -7.33 -9.98
CA PRO A 51 2.04 -6.39 -8.93
C PRO A 51 1.13 -7.05 -7.87
N ILE A 52 1.42 -6.79 -6.59
CA ILE A 52 0.67 -7.38 -5.47
C ILE A 52 -0.47 -6.46 -5.01
N GLU A 53 -1.61 -7.05 -4.65
CA GLU A 53 -2.77 -6.27 -4.19
C GLU A 53 -2.53 -5.64 -2.81
N LEU A 54 -2.91 -4.36 -2.67
CA LEU A 54 -2.92 -3.65 -1.40
C LEU A 54 -4.03 -4.20 -0.50
N VAL A 55 -3.64 -5.04 0.45
CA VAL A 55 -4.55 -5.59 1.46
C VAL A 55 -4.58 -4.71 2.71
N ASN A 56 -5.70 -4.75 3.45
CA ASN A 56 -5.90 -4.01 4.70
C ASN A 56 -5.11 -4.65 5.85
N SER A 57 -3.79 -4.77 5.67
CA SER A 57 -2.87 -5.34 6.65
C SER A 57 -2.73 -4.38 7.83
N PRO A 58 -2.78 -4.88 9.08
CA PRO A 58 -2.46 -4.08 10.28
C PRO A 58 -1.04 -3.51 10.27
N ARG A 59 -0.17 -3.96 9.34
CA ARG A 59 1.18 -3.43 9.12
C ARG A 59 1.26 -2.36 8.01
N MET A 60 0.17 -2.14 7.28
CA MET A 60 0.02 -1.05 6.31
C MET A 60 -0.86 0.09 6.84
N GLY A 61 -1.81 -0.19 7.74
CA GLY A 61 -2.60 0.84 8.42
C GLY A 61 -2.08 1.15 9.82
N MET A 62 -2.27 2.37 10.30
CA MET A 62 -2.02 2.69 11.70
C MET A 62 -3.06 1.98 12.55
N CYS A 63 -2.62 1.28 13.60
CA CYS A 63 -3.53 0.76 14.61
C CYS A 63 -4.34 1.94 15.18
N GLY A 64 -5.65 2.00 14.90
CA GLY A 64 -6.58 3.01 15.43
C GLY A 64 -6.84 2.87 16.94
N TYR A 65 -5.88 2.31 17.68
CA TYR A 65 -5.92 2.20 19.12
C TYR A 65 -5.51 3.52 19.75
N GLU A 66 -6.50 4.30 20.19
CA GLU A 66 -6.32 5.53 20.95
C GLU A 66 -6.36 5.25 22.47
N GLY A 67 -5.69 4.19 22.94
CA GLY A 67 -5.81 3.73 24.33
C GLY A 67 -5.64 4.84 25.38
N PRO A 68 -6.10 4.64 26.63
CA PRO A 68 -5.84 5.61 27.69
C PRO A 68 -4.33 5.86 27.80
N ALA A 69 -3.93 7.13 27.91
CA ALA A 69 -2.53 7.54 27.98
C ALA A 69 -1.80 6.95 29.21
N GLU A 70 -2.56 6.47 30.20
CA GLU A 70 -2.05 5.85 31.42
C GLU A 70 -2.31 4.34 31.40
N THR A 71 -1.23 3.57 31.54
CA THR A 71 -1.30 2.13 31.77
C THR A 71 -1.85 1.86 33.18
N PRO A 72 -2.75 0.87 33.38
CA PRO A 72 -3.36 0.61 34.69
C PRO A 72 -2.42 -0.08 35.71
N TYR A 73 -1.10 0.07 35.57
CA TYR A 73 -0.08 -0.45 36.48
C TYR A 73 1.14 0.46 36.49
#